data_AF-A0AAP6ZTT9-F1
#
_entry.id   AF-A0AAP6ZTT9-F1
#
_cell.length_a   1.000
_cell.length_b   1.000
_cell.length_c   1.000
_cell.angle_alpha   90.00
_cell.angle_beta   90.00
_cell.angle_gamma   90.00
#
_symmetry.space_group_name_H-M   'P 1'
#
loop_
_entity.id
_entity.type
_entity.pdbx_description
1 polymer ?
#
loop_
_entity_poly.entity_id
_entity_poly.type
_entity_poly.pdbx_seq_one_letter_code
_entity_poly.pdbx_strand_id
1 'polypeptide(L)'
;MQTIVTGLISLYIVVWSLPAAIVLATISLGNFKHIITIDKYLAKDLDKYYDKNGYMRPDYQMSYSIGSRFIGYCIKYPFIHYRTGSRPIKFRLFMWANTIGAWSWLGTLVLLLV
;
A
#
# COMPACT_ATOMS: atom_id res chain seq x y z
N MET A 1 20.08 28.42 0.62
CA MET A 1 18.96 27.84 1.42
C MET A 1 18.07 26.93 0.58
N GLN A 2 17.57 27.39 -0.58
CA GLN A 2 16.73 26.59 -1.47
C GLN A 2 17.37 25.25 -1.91
N THR A 3 18.63 25.25 -2.37
CA THR A 3 19.32 24.01 -2.79
C THR A 3 19.45 22.97 -1.68
N ILE A 4 19.63 23.42 -0.43
CA ILE A 4 19.74 22.53 0.74
C ILE A 4 18.38 21.91 1.06
N VAL A 5 17.31 22.73 1.06
CA VAL A 5 15.94 22.26 1.30
C VAL A 5 15.51 21.25 0.23
N THR A 6 15.74 21.55 -1.05
CA THR A 6 15.42 20.63 -2.15
C THR A 6 16.23 19.34 -2.04
N GLY A 7 17.52 19.42 -1.73
CA GLY A 7 18.37 18.23 -1.54
C GLY A 7 17.88 17.31 -0.43
N LEU A 8 17.41 17.87 0.70
CA LEU A 8 16.84 17.10 1.81
C LEU A 8 15.52 16.43 1.42
N ILE A 9 14.65 17.12 0.69
CA ILE A 9 13.39 16.57 0.19
C ILE A 9 13.67 15.42 -0.78
N SER A 10 14.62 15.58 -1.71
CA SER A 10 14.99 14.54 -2.66
C SER A 10 15.52 13.28 -1.96
N LEU A 11 16.41 13.44 -0.97
CA LEU A 11 16.92 12.32 -0.19
C LEU A 11 15.79 11.59 0.55
N TYR A 12 14.89 12.35 1.18
CA TYR A 12 13.74 11.81 1.88
C TYR A 12 12.83 10.98 0.94
N ILE A 13 12.53 11.49 -0.27
CA ILE A 13 11.75 10.75 -1.27
C ILE A 13 12.44 9.43 -1.64
N VAL A 14 13.75 9.45 -1.90
CA VAL A 14 14.51 8.25 -2.28
C VAL A 14 14.46 7.20 -1.18
N VAL A 15 14.66 7.61 0.08
CA VAL A 15 14.60 6.72 1.25
C VAL A 15 13.24 6.03 1.37
N TRP A 16 12.14 6.72 1.08
CA TRP A 16 10.80 6.12 1.11
C TRP A 16 10.46 5.32 -0.15
N SER A 17 11.02 5.70 -1.30
CA SER A 17 10.72 5.07 -2.59
C SER A 17 11.33 3.67 -2.72
N LEU A 18 12.53 3.45 -2.16
CA LEU A 18 13.21 2.15 -2.23
C LEU A 18 12.42 1.03 -1.51
N PRO A 19 12.05 1.16 -0.22
CA PRO A 19 11.21 0.16 0.45
C PRO A 19 9.84 0.02 -0.23
N ALA A 20 9.23 1.13 -0.66
CA ALA A 20 7.93 1.09 -1.33
C ALA A 20 7.99 0.25 -2.62
N ALA A 21 9.03 0.43 -3.44
CA ALA A 21 9.23 -0.35 -4.66
C ALA A 21 9.43 -1.85 -4.36
N ILE A 22 10.25 -2.19 -3.36
CA ILE A 22 10.49 -3.58 -2.96
C ILE A 22 9.20 -4.23 -2.46
N VAL A 23 8.45 -3.56 -1.58
CA VAL A 23 7.19 -4.07 -1.03
C VAL A 23 6.14 -4.21 -2.14
N LEU A 24 6.01 -3.21 -3.01
CA LEU A 24 5.06 -3.26 -4.13
C LEU A 24 5.40 -4.40 -5.09
N ALA A 25 6.67 -4.58 -5.46
CA ALA A 25 7.11 -5.70 -6.28
C ALA A 25 6.83 -7.04 -5.59
N THR A 26 7.15 -7.16 -4.30
CA THR A 26 6.90 -8.39 -3.52
C THR A 26 5.43 -8.76 -3.47
N ILE A 27 4.54 -7.79 -3.28
CA ILE A 27 3.09 -8.03 -3.20
C ILE A 27 2.49 -8.28 -4.57
N SER A 28 2.95 -7.55 -5.60
CA SER A 28 2.34 -7.57 -6.94
C SER A 28 2.84 -8.71 -7.81
N LEU A 29 4.13 -9.06 -7.72
CA LEU A 29 4.77 -10.10 -8.54
C LEU A 29 5.07 -11.37 -7.76
N GLY A 30 5.06 -11.30 -6.43
CA GLY A 30 5.32 -12.45 -5.57
C GLY A 30 4.08 -13.32 -5.34
N ASN A 31 4.05 -13.99 -4.20
CA ASN A 31 2.96 -14.90 -3.87
C ASN A 31 1.67 -14.15 -3.53
N PHE A 32 0.55 -14.54 -4.16
CA PHE A 32 -0.79 -13.99 -3.88
C PHE A 32 -1.18 -14.03 -2.40
N LYS A 33 -0.58 -14.91 -1.58
CA LYS A 33 -0.78 -14.95 -0.12
C LYS A 33 -0.66 -13.57 0.54
N HIS A 34 0.23 -12.70 0.06
CA HIS A 34 0.40 -11.35 0.61
C HIS A 34 -0.85 -10.49 0.42
N ILE A 35 -1.31 -10.33 -0.82
CA ILE A 35 -2.52 -9.54 -1.11
C ILE A 35 -3.78 -10.21 -0.54
N ILE A 36 -3.86 -11.55 -0.54
CA ILE A 36 -4.97 -12.27 0.08
C ILE A 36 -5.09 -11.96 1.57
N THR A 37 -3.96 -11.89 2.27
CA THR A 37 -3.94 -11.53 3.69
C THR A 37 -4.42 -10.09 3.91
N ILE A 38 -4.00 -9.16 3.06
CA ILE A 38 -4.39 -7.75 3.13
C ILE A 38 -5.89 -7.59 2.82
N ASP A 39 -6.38 -8.20 1.74
CA ASP A 39 -7.79 -8.18 1.34
C ASP A 39 -8.68 -8.72 2.46
N LYS A 40 -8.33 -9.85 3.06
CA LYS A 40 -9.07 -10.44 4.19
C LYS A 40 -9.25 -9.49 5.38
N TYR A 41 -8.36 -8.51 5.55
CA TYR A 41 -8.39 -7.60 6.69
C TYR A 41 -8.94 -6.21 6.34
N LEU A 42 -8.88 -5.79 5.08
CA LEU A 42 -9.17 -4.41 4.67
C LEU A 42 -10.24 -4.27 3.59
N ALA A 43 -10.50 -5.32 2.81
CA ALA A 43 -11.53 -5.28 1.79
C ALA A 43 -12.89 -4.98 2.43
N LYS A 44 -13.63 -4.03 1.84
CA LYS A 44 -15.02 -3.77 2.25
C LYS A 44 -15.93 -4.92 1.83
N ASP A 45 -15.67 -5.44 0.63
CA ASP A 45 -16.41 -6.51 -0.01
C ASP A 45 -15.37 -7.49 -0.55
N LEU A 46 -15.23 -8.62 0.14
CA LEU A 46 -14.28 -9.66 -0.22
C LEU A 46 -14.78 -10.45 -1.45
N ASP A 47 -16.08 -10.62 -1.60
CA ASP A 47 -16.71 -11.38 -2.68
C ASP A 47 -16.51 -10.72 -4.06
N LYS A 48 -16.16 -9.43 -4.06
CA LYS A 48 -15.68 -8.74 -5.27
C LYS A 48 -14.43 -9.41 -5.86
N TYR A 49 -13.48 -9.80 -5.02
CA TYR A 49 -12.15 -10.27 -5.44
C TYR A 49 -12.04 -11.79 -5.47
N TYR A 50 -12.86 -12.47 -4.68
CA TYR A 50 -12.83 -13.91 -4.52
C TYR A 50 -14.13 -14.54 -5.03
N ASP A 51 -14.07 -15.79 -5.48
CA ASP A 51 -15.26 -16.57 -5.79
C ASP A 51 -15.85 -17.20 -4.52
N LYS A 52 -17.00 -17.87 -4.68
CA LYS A 52 -17.69 -18.58 -3.59
C LYS A 52 -16.86 -19.71 -2.95
N ASN A 53 -15.81 -20.18 -3.63
CA ASN A 53 -14.91 -21.22 -3.15
C ASN A 53 -13.66 -20.62 -2.48
N GLY A 54 -13.53 -19.29 -2.43
CA GLY A 54 -12.42 -18.57 -1.82
C GLY A 54 -11.20 -18.40 -2.73
N TYR A 55 -11.30 -18.72 -4.03
CA TYR A 55 -10.23 -18.49 -4.99
C TYR A 55 -10.29 -17.05 -5.54
N MET A 56 -9.12 -16.42 -5.69
CA MET A 56 -9.04 -15.10 -6.32
C MET A 56 -9.48 -15.21 -7.77
N ARG A 57 -10.45 -14.38 -8.19
CA ARG A 57 -10.96 -14.42 -9.56
C ARG A 57 -9.86 -14.01 -10.56
N PRO A 58 -9.82 -14.58 -11.79
CA PRO A 58 -8.74 -14.36 -12.76
C PRO A 58 -8.44 -12.87 -13.04
N ASP A 59 -9.47 -12.04 -13.14
CA ASP A 59 -9.34 -10.59 -13.43
C ASP A 59 -8.53 -9.82 -12.37
N TYR A 60 -8.41 -10.37 -11.15
CA TYR A 60 -7.69 -9.75 -10.04
C TYR A 60 -6.31 -10.36 -9.79
N GLN A 61 -5.91 -11.38 -10.55
CA GLN A 61 -4.61 -12.04 -10.40
C GLN A 61 -3.47 -11.32 -11.12
N MET A 62 -3.78 -10.43 -12.08
CA MET A 62 -2.75 -9.64 -12.76
C MET A 62 -1.99 -8.75 -11.77
N SER A 63 -0.66 -8.66 -11.93
CA SER A 63 0.24 -7.93 -11.04
C SER A 63 -0.15 -6.46 -10.88
N TYR A 64 -0.59 -5.81 -11.96
CA TYR A 64 -1.11 -4.43 -11.90
C TYR A 64 -2.38 -4.31 -11.05
N SER A 65 -3.30 -5.28 -11.16
CA SER A 65 -4.53 -5.33 -10.37
C SER A 65 -4.24 -5.56 -8.88
N ILE A 66 -3.22 -6.35 -8.56
CA ILE A 66 -2.76 -6.57 -7.18
C ILE A 66 -2.09 -5.30 -6.63
N GLY A 67 -1.13 -4.75 -7.37
CA GLY A 67 -0.36 -3.58 -6.92
C GLY A 67 -1.23 -2.35 -6.72
N SER A 68 -2.13 -2.05 -7.65
CA SER A 68 -3.07 -0.93 -7.53
C SER A 68 -4.00 -1.07 -6.32
N ARG A 69 -4.45 -2.30 -6.00
CA ARG A 69 -5.22 -2.57 -4.77
C ARG A 69 -4.40 -2.32 -3.52
N PHE A 70 -3.17 -2.82 -3.47
CA PHE A 70 -2.28 -2.58 -2.34
C PHE A 70 -2.02 -1.08 -2.10
N ILE A 71 -1.67 -0.33 -3.14
CA ILE A 71 -1.50 1.13 -3.08
C ILE A 71 -2.80 1.79 -2.57
N GLY A 72 -3.94 1.35 -3.12
CA GLY A 72 -5.26 1.82 -2.68
C GLY A 72 -5.52 1.58 -1.19
N TYR A 73 -5.09 0.45 -0.64
CA TYR A 73 -5.16 0.19 0.80
C TYR A 73 -4.22 1.11 1.58
N CYS A 74 -2.98 1.33 1.15
CA CYS A 74 -2.04 2.23 1.83
C CYS A 74 -2.58 3.66 1.91
N ILE A 75 -3.16 4.18 0.82
CA ILE A 75 -3.73 5.53 0.82
C ILE A 75 -4.97 5.59 1.73
N LYS A 76 -5.86 4.59 1.64
CA LYS A 76 -7.12 4.59 2.40
C LYS A 76 -6.97 4.16 3.86
N TYR A 77 -5.82 3.58 4.24
CA TYR A 77 -5.61 2.95 5.54
C TYR A 77 -5.99 3.84 6.73
N PRO A 78 -5.68 5.15 6.78
CA PRO A 78 -6.08 6.01 7.89
C PRO A 78 -7.60 5.97 8.16
N PHE A 79 -8.40 5.79 7.11
CA PHE A 79 -9.86 5.75 7.16
C PHE A 79 -10.44 4.35 7.28
N ILE A 80 -9.67 3.29 7.02
CA ILE A 80 -10.17 1.90 7.04
C ILE A 80 -9.46 1.02 8.06
N HIS A 81 -8.52 1.57 8.84
CA HIS A 81 -7.73 0.81 9.81
C HIS A 81 -8.62 0.11 10.85
N TYR A 82 -9.79 0.68 11.20
CA TYR A 82 -10.74 0.08 12.13
C TYR A 82 -11.26 -1.29 11.65
N ARG A 83 -11.30 -1.55 10.33
CA ARG A 83 -11.71 -2.84 9.75
C ARG A 83 -10.77 -3.97 10.12
N THR A 84 -9.54 -3.63 10.51
CA THR A 84 -8.57 -4.63 10.95
C THR A 84 -8.92 -5.25 12.30
N GLY A 85 -9.84 -4.73 13.12
CA GLY A 85 -10.25 -5.41 14.36
C GLY A 85 -9.08 -5.82 15.29
N SER A 86 -9.08 -7.06 15.79
CA SER A 86 -8.11 -7.62 16.76
C SER A 86 -6.81 -8.19 16.14
N ARG A 87 -6.38 -7.67 14.99
CA ARG A 87 -5.29 -8.29 14.21
C ARG A 87 -3.91 -8.06 14.81
N PRO A 88 -2.91 -8.89 14.41
CA PRO A 88 -1.56 -8.79 14.94
C PRO A 88 -0.98 -7.39 14.77
N ILE A 89 -0.27 -6.91 15.80
CA ILE A 89 0.40 -5.61 15.77
C ILE A 89 1.36 -5.47 14.59
N LYS A 90 2.00 -6.58 14.17
CA LYS A 90 2.89 -6.62 13.00
C LYS A 90 2.18 -6.19 11.71
N PHE A 91 0.93 -6.61 11.49
CA PHE A 91 0.16 -6.21 10.31
C PHE A 91 -0.17 -4.71 10.34
N ARG A 92 -0.59 -4.20 11.51
CA ARG A 92 -0.91 -2.78 11.67
C ARG A 92 0.32 -1.90 11.45
N LEU A 93 1.46 -2.28 12.03
CA LEU A 93 2.73 -1.58 11.82
C LEU A 93 3.16 -1.60 10.36
N PHE A 94 3.07 -2.76 9.71
CA PHE A 94 3.35 -2.88 8.28
C PHE A 94 2.48 -1.94 7.45
N MET A 95 1.16 -1.93 7.67
CA MET A 95 0.25 -1.06 6.93
C MET A 95 0.49 0.42 7.24
N TRP A 96 0.69 0.81 8.50
CA TRP A 96 0.99 2.19 8.88
C TRP A 96 2.29 2.69 8.28
N ALA A 97 3.36 1.88 8.25
CA ALA A 97 4.63 2.27 7.64
C ALA A 97 4.47 2.57 6.14
N ASN A 98 3.76 1.70 5.40
CA ASN A 98 3.48 1.92 3.98
C ASN A 98 2.52 3.10 3.75
N THR A 99 1.58 3.32 4.67
CA THR A 99 0.65 4.47 4.64
C THR A 99 1.41 5.78 4.80
N ILE A 100 2.32 5.87 5.78
CA ILE A 100 3.17 7.05 5.98
C ILE A 100 3.97 7.31 4.71
N GLY A 101 4.62 6.29 4.14
CA GLY A 101 5.35 6.43 2.88
C GLY A 101 4.47 6.95 1.73
N ALA A 102 3.27 6.39 1.55
CA ALA A 102 2.34 6.81 0.49
C ALA A 102 1.88 8.27 0.67
N TRP A 103 1.49 8.66 1.89
CA TRP A 103 1.05 10.03 2.19
C TRP A 103 2.20 11.03 2.14
N SER A 104 3.41 10.64 2.54
CA SER A 104 4.62 11.45 2.38
C SER A 104 4.91 11.75 0.91
N TRP A 105 4.75 10.75 0.03
CA TRP A 105 4.94 10.92 -1.41
C TRP A 105 3.88 11.87 -2.00
N LEU A 106 2.60 11.66 -1.66
CA LEU A 106 1.49 12.52 -2.10
C LEU A 106 1.65 13.96 -1.61
N GLY A 107 2.00 14.15 -0.34
CA GLY A 107 2.23 15.49 0.23
C GLY A 107 3.38 16.21 -0.45
N THR A 108 4.46 15.49 -0.76
CA THR A 108 5.60 16.08 -1.48
C THR A 108 5.24 16.47 -2.91
N LEU A 109 4.44 15.66 -3.62
CA LEU A 109 3.93 16.04 -4.94
C LEU A 109 3.10 17.32 -4.88
N VAL A 110 2.18 17.43 -3.91
CA VAL A 110 1.36 18.63 -3.74
C VAL A 110 2.25 19.86 -3.49
N LEU A 111 3.26 19.74 -2.62
CA LEU A 111 4.19 20.83 -2.34
C LEU A 111 5.07 21.22 -3.53
N LEU A 112 5.31 20.32 -4.49
CA LEU A 112 6.07 20.63 -5.71
C LEU A 112 5.21 21.27 -6.80
N LEU A 113 3.89 21.06 -6.77
CA LEU A 113 2.95 21.52 -7.80
C LEU A 113 2.26 22.85 -7.43
N VAL A 114 2.30 23.26 -6.17
CA VAL A 114 1.77 24.54 -5.63
C VAL A 114 2.88 25.57 -5.57
#